data_AF-A0AAU2JKY6-F1
#
_entry.id   AF-A0AAU2JKY6-F1
#
_cell.length_a   1.000
_cell.length_b   1.000
_cell.length_c   1.000
_cell.angle_alpha   90.00
_cell.angle_beta   90.00
_cell.angle_gamma   90.00
#
_symmetry.space_group_name_H-M   'P 1'
#
loop_
_entity.id
_entity.type
_entity.pdbx_description
1 polymer ?
#
loop_
_entity_poly.entity_id
_entity_poly.type
_entity_poly.pdbx_seq_one_letter_code
_entity_poly.pdbx_strand_id
1 'polypeptide(L)'
;MPPPQYAHLYRDEERRTPRTTTGRLPVGTRIYGQPQPGCFWSSGLEWWRPVEGVVLIRALEPIHGHTGSDWIRSITADIALGDELFLASVAIASAPLAADLAPLKSWHAVRVTRDGPKRPWRATIVSHDGDGAVWHRWAHVLNEAEASA
;
A
#
# COMPACT_ATOMS: atom_id res chain seq x y z
N MET A 1 -1.04 -14.52 -21.51
CA MET A 1 -2.14 -15.24 -20.81
C MET A 1 -1.58 -15.73 -19.49
N PRO A 2 -2.02 -15.22 -18.32
CA PRO A 2 -1.40 -15.54 -17.04
C PRO A 2 -1.62 -17.01 -16.62
N PRO A 3 -0.75 -17.57 -15.74
CA PRO A 3 -0.79 -18.98 -15.37
C PRO A 3 -2.13 -19.39 -14.71
N PRO A 4 -2.70 -20.56 -15.07
CA PRO A 4 -4.05 -20.98 -14.64
C PRO A 4 -4.24 -21.04 -13.13
N GLN A 5 -3.19 -21.29 -12.35
CA GLN A 5 -3.29 -21.37 -10.90
C GLN A 5 -3.64 -20.04 -10.20
N TYR A 6 -3.45 -18.89 -10.87
CA TYR A 6 -3.75 -17.56 -10.30
C TYR A 6 -5.02 -16.92 -10.85
N ALA A 7 -5.68 -17.57 -11.82
CA ALA A 7 -6.88 -17.04 -12.48
C ALA A 7 -8.06 -16.77 -11.52
N HIS A 8 -8.06 -17.40 -10.34
CA HIS A 8 -9.09 -17.18 -9.32
C HIS A 8 -8.87 -15.89 -8.51
N LEU A 9 -7.62 -15.42 -8.36
CA LEU A 9 -7.30 -14.18 -7.66
C LEU A 9 -7.76 -12.95 -8.48
N TYR A 10 -7.58 -12.99 -9.80
CA TYR A 10 -7.99 -11.90 -10.69
C TYR A 10 -9.50 -11.87 -11.00
N ARG A 11 -10.19 -13.00 -10.86
CA ARG A 11 -11.65 -13.09 -11.12
C ARG A 11 -12.48 -12.46 -9.99
N ASP A 12 -11.91 -12.35 -8.79
CA ASP A 12 -12.59 -11.75 -7.63
C ASP A 12 -12.36 -10.22 -7.53
N GLU A 13 -11.37 -9.66 -8.22
CA GLU A 13 -11.10 -8.21 -8.24
C GLU A 13 -12.09 -7.42 -9.13
N GLU A 14 -12.57 -7.99 -10.23
CA GLU A 14 -13.57 -7.32 -11.10
C GLU A 14 -14.94 -7.11 -10.43
N ARG A 15 -15.22 -7.75 -9.28
CA ARG A 15 -16.50 -7.63 -8.55
C ARG A 15 -16.45 -6.77 -7.30
N ARG A 16 -15.30 -6.18 -6.94
CA ARG A 16 -15.13 -5.43 -5.68
C ARG A 16 -14.68 -3.98 -5.86
N THR A 17 -15.13 -3.31 -6.91
CA THR A 17 -15.16 -1.84 -6.87
C THR A 17 -16.41 -1.42 -6.08
N PRO A 18 -16.34 -0.96 -4.82
CA PRO A 18 -17.46 -0.23 -4.26
C PRO A 18 -17.54 1.10 -5.00
N ARG A 19 -18.32 1.14 -6.09
CA ARG A 19 -18.91 2.39 -6.57
C ARG A 19 -19.87 2.86 -5.48
N THR A 20 -19.36 3.60 -4.51
CA THR A 20 -20.23 4.28 -3.55
C THR A 20 -20.22 5.75 -3.89
N THR A 21 -21.25 6.16 -4.61
CA THR A 21 -21.68 7.55 -4.72
C THR A 21 -21.67 8.17 -3.32
N THR A 22 -20.80 9.14 -3.09
CA THR A 22 -20.69 9.85 -1.81
C THR A 22 -21.88 10.79 -1.63
N GLY A 23 -23.06 10.22 -1.40
CA GLY A 23 -24.19 10.96 -0.84
C GLY A 23 -23.85 11.38 0.58
N ARG A 24 -24.07 12.64 0.93
CA ARG A 24 -23.88 13.15 2.30
C ARG A 24 -24.86 12.41 3.24
N LEU A 25 -24.36 11.40 3.95
CA LEU A 25 -25.07 10.73 5.03
C LEU A 25 -24.93 11.52 6.35
N PRO A 26 -25.89 11.38 7.29
CA PRO A 26 -25.90 12.12 8.55
C PRO A 26 -24.63 11.89 9.38
N VAL A 27 -24.25 12.92 10.15
CA VAL A 27 -23.15 12.87 11.12
C VAL A 27 -23.35 11.67 12.06
N GLY A 28 -22.33 10.83 12.18
CA GLY A 28 -22.36 9.60 13.00
C GLY A 28 -22.57 8.29 12.24
N THR A 29 -22.83 8.33 10.92
CA THR A 29 -23.19 7.13 10.13
C THR A 29 -22.22 6.86 8.98
N ARG A 30 -20.90 6.96 9.20
CA ARG A 30 -19.94 6.38 8.26
C ARG A 30 -19.70 4.92 8.63
N ILE A 31 -20.39 4.02 7.95
CA ILE A 31 -20.12 2.58 8.03
C ILE A 31 -18.92 2.33 7.11
N TYR A 32 -17.73 2.36 7.70
CA TYR A 32 -16.56 1.82 7.01
C TYR A 32 -16.65 0.29 7.02
N GLY A 33 -16.22 -0.36 5.94
CA GLY A 33 -16.00 -1.80 5.97
C GLY A 33 -14.97 -2.18 7.04
N GLN A 34 -14.87 -3.47 7.38
CA GLN A 34 -13.74 -3.93 8.19
C GLN A 34 -12.45 -3.59 7.43
N PRO A 35 -11.45 -2.94 8.07
CA PRO A 35 -10.19 -2.66 7.40
C PRO A 35 -9.46 -3.95 7.04
N GLN A 36 -8.71 -3.92 5.96
CA GLN A 36 -7.72 -4.91 5.54
C GLN A 36 -6.77 -5.21 6.71
N PRO A 37 -6.28 -6.45 6.86
CA PRO A 37 -5.32 -6.80 7.90
C PRO A 37 -4.09 -5.87 7.89
N GLY A 38 -3.74 -5.32 9.05
CA GLY A 38 -2.66 -4.33 9.14
C GLY A 38 -3.09 -2.89 8.80
N CYS A 39 -4.37 -2.62 8.58
CA CYS A 39 -4.90 -1.28 8.31
C CYS A 39 -5.89 -0.79 9.37
N PHE A 40 -6.24 0.50 9.31
CA PHE A 40 -7.28 1.12 10.11
C PHE A 40 -7.97 2.26 9.36
N TRP A 41 -9.25 2.50 9.66
CA TRP A 41 -9.97 3.64 9.09
C TRP A 41 -9.73 4.91 9.90
N SER A 42 -9.46 6.02 9.21
CA SER A 42 -9.48 7.36 9.79
C SER A 42 -9.80 8.39 8.72
N SER A 43 -10.68 9.34 9.05
CA SER A 43 -11.08 10.46 8.18
C SER A 43 -11.55 10.08 6.76
N GLY A 44 -12.06 8.87 6.56
CA GLY A 44 -12.53 8.41 5.25
C GLY A 44 -11.49 7.66 4.42
N LEU A 45 -10.29 7.44 4.95
CA LEU A 45 -9.21 6.71 4.30
C LEU A 45 -8.86 5.47 5.12
N GLU A 46 -8.48 4.42 4.40
CA GLU A 46 -7.91 3.23 4.99
C GLU A 46 -6.40 3.40 5.06
N TRP A 47 -5.86 3.43 6.27
CA TRP A 47 -4.46 3.71 6.54
C TRP A 47 -3.72 2.42 6.86
N TRP A 48 -2.60 2.20 6.20
CA TRP A 48 -1.67 1.13 6.55
C TRP A 48 -0.96 1.43 7.87
N ARG A 49 -0.80 0.41 8.72
CA ARG A 49 0.07 0.42 9.91
C ARG A 49 1.43 -0.12 9.49
N PRO A 50 2.47 0.74 9.35
CA PRO A 50 3.76 0.27 8.89
C PRO A 50 4.36 -0.74 9.87
N VAL A 51 5.07 -1.71 9.31
CA VAL A 51 5.85 -2.72 10.04
C VAL A 51 7.30 -2.67 9.55
N GLU A 52 8.24 -3.00 10.43
CA GLU A 52 9.64 -3.12 10.00
C GLU A 52 9.82 -4.38 9.14
N GLY A 53 10.62 -4.28 8.10
CA GLY A 53 10.88 -5.40 7.19
C GLY A 53 11.01 -4.98 5.74
N VAL A 54 11.13 -5.97 4.85
CA VAL A 54 11.10 -5.76 3.41
C VAL A 54 9.69 -5.97 2.90
N VAL A 55 9.21 -5.02 2.09
CA VAL A 55 7.88 -5.05 1.45
C VAL A 55 8.02 -4.68 -0.02
N LEU A 56 7.07 -5.12 -0.84
CA LEU A 56 6.91 -4.59 -2.18
C LEU A 56 5.87 -3.48 -2.14
N ILE A 57 6.14 -2.38 -2.83
CA ILE A 57 5.25 -1.23 -2.81
C ILE A 57 5.25 -0.50 -4.15
N ARG A 58 4.08 0.05 -4.50
CA ARG A 58 3.90 0.98 -5.60
C ARG A 58 3.05 2.16 -5.14
N ALA A 59 3.59 3.37 -5.27
CA ALA A 59 2.88 4.61 -4.98
C ALA A 59 1.92 4.96 -6.11
N LEU A 60 0.66 5.22 -5.74
CA LEU A 60 -0.39 5.61 -6.68
C LEU A 60 -0.44 7.13 -6.78
N GLU A 61 -1.16 7.80 -5.86
CA GLU A 61 -1.40 9.24 -5.91
C GLU A 61 -1.05 9.95 -4.59
N PRO A 62 -0.59 11.21 -4.65
CA PRO A 62 -0.44 12.03 -3.46
C PRO A 62 -1.81 12.42 -2.90
N ILE A 63 -1.92 12.38 -1.57
CA ILE A 63 -3.14 12.76 -0.85
C ILE A 63 -2.80 13.67 0.33
N HIS A 64 -3.80 14.42 0.78
CA HIS A 64 -3.77 15.08 2.08
C HIS A 64 -4.82 14.42 2.96
N GLY A 65 -4.39 13.89 4.10
CA GLY A 65 -5.27 13.14 4.98
C GLY A 65 -5.05 13.51 6.43
N HIS A 66 -6.06 13.22 7.24
CA HIS A 66 -6.02 13.41 8.67
C HIS A 66 -6.00 12.05 9.35
N THR A 67 -4.93 11.73 10.09
CA THR A 67 -4.78 10.42 10.76
C THR A 67 -5.55 10.32 12.07
N GLY A 68 -6.13 11.43 12.54
CA GLY A 68 -6.84 11.54 13.81
C GLY A 68 -6.17 12.54 14.76
N SER A 69 -4.85 12.64 14.72
CA SER A 69 -4.06 13.63 15.49
C SER A 69 -3.56 14.79 14.64
N ASP A 70 -3.26 14.54 13.37
CA ASP A 70 -2.52 15.48 12.52
C ASP A 70 -3.01 15.46 11.07
N TRP A 71 -2.88 16.62 10.40
CA TRP A 71 -2.92 16.72 8.95
C TRP A 71 -1.57 16.34 8.36
N ILE A 72 -1.54 15.35 7.49
CA ILE A 72 -0.31 14.87 6.86
C ILE A 72 -0.42 14.89 5.33
N ARG A 73 0.71 15.24 4.71
CA ARG A 73 0.96 14.91 3.30
C ARG A 73 1.28 13.43 3.23
N SER A 74 0.54 12.71 2.40
CA SER A 74 0.66 11.26 2.28
C SER A 74 0.51 10.84 0.81
N ILE A 75 0.52 9.54 0.58
CA ILE A 75 0.21 8.89 -0.69
C ILE A 75 -0.75 7.74 -0.43
N THR A 76 -1.50 7.34 -1.45
CA THR A 76 -2.05 5.99 -1.54
C THR A 76 -1.04 5.08 -2.22
N ALA A 77 -1.03 3.81 -1.83
CA ALA A 77 -0.12 2.81 -2.36
C ALA A 77 -0.77 1.43 -2.39
N ASP A 78 -0.30 0.59 -3.31
CA ASP A 78 -0.48 -0.85 -3.21
C ASP A 78 0.74 -1.45 -2.53
N ILE A 79 0.53 -2.41 -1.62
CA ILE A 79 1.58 -3.00 -0.78
C ILE A 79 1.45 -4.51 -0.79
N ALA A 80 2.54 -5.22 -1.10
CA ALA A 80 2.65 -6.67 -0.93
C ALA A 80 3.60 -6.98 0.23
N LEU A 81 3.06 -7.71 1.21
CA LEU A 81 3.73 -8.13 2.43
C LEU A 81 3.99 -9.64 2.36
N GLY A 82 5.10 -10.02 1.72
CA GLY A 82 5.40 -11.43 1.43
C GLY A 82 4.44 -12.04 0.41
N ASP A 83 4.18 -13.35 0.53
CA ASP A 83 3.37 -14.12 -0.43
C ASP A 83 1.86 -14.07 -0.16
N GLU A 84 1.44 -13.67 1.04
CA GLU A 84 0.07 -13.92 1.52
C GLU A 84 -0.80 -12.68 1.65
N LEU A 85 -0.20 -11.49 1.80
CA LEU A 85 -0.95 -10.28 2.11
C LEU A 85 -0.68 -9.18 1.10
N PHE A 86 -1.74 -8.84 0.38
CA PHE A 86 -1.80 -7.71 -0.54
C PHE A 86 -2.76 -6.66 0.01
N LEU A 87 -2.30 -5.41 0.09
CA LEU A 87 -3.07 -4.26 0.51
C LEU A 87 -3.25 -3.34 -0.68
N ALA A 88 -4.49 -3.19 -1.13
CA ALA A 88 -4.81 -2.36 -2.28
C ALA A 88 -5.20 -0.95 -1.85
N SER A 89 -4.61 0.06 -2.49
CA SER A 89 -5.00 1.48 -2.40
C SER A 89 -5.08 2.03 -0.97
N VAL A 90 -4.12 1.65 -0.12
CA VAL A 90 -4.05 2.08 1.29
C VAL A 90 -3.21 3.35 1.44
N ALA A 91 -3.62 4.22 2.37
CA ALA A 91 -2.93 5.45 2.69
C ALA A 91 -1.74 5.23 3.64
N ILE A 92 -0.65 6.00 3.46
CA ILE A 92 0.57 5.86 4.27
C ILE A 92 0.53 6.81 5.47
N ALA A 93 0.37 6.26 6.69
CA ALA A 93 0.21 7.02 7.93
C ALA A 93 1.53 7.61 8.50
N SER A 94 2.46 8.02 7.64
CA SER A 94 3.73 8.64 8.02
C SER A 94 4.21 9.55 6.90
N ALA A 95 4.32 10.85 7.15
CA ALA A 95 4.74 11.82 6.13
C ALA A 95 6.19 11.56 5.62
N PRO A 96 7.18 11.24 6.47
CA PRO A 96 8.51 10.88 5.98
C PRO A 96 8.50 9.62 5.12
N LEU A 97 7.76 8.58 5.55
CA LEU A 97 7.64 7.35 4.78
C LEU A 97 6.95 7.60 3.44
N ALA A 98 5.86 8.36 3.43
CA ALA A 98 5.16 8.73 2.21
C ALA A 98 6.07 9.53 1.26
N ALA A 99 6.93 10.41 1.79
CA ALA A 99 7.89 11.15 0.98
C ALA A 99 8.96 10.23 0.35
N ASP A 100 9.50 9.27 1.11
CA ASP A 100 10.46 8.28 0.62
C ASP A 100 9.83 7.40 -0.50
N LEU A 101 8.54 7.09 -0.39
CA LEU A 101 7.81 6.20 -1.29
C LEU A 101 7.17 6.88 -2.51
N ALA A 102 6.84 8.17 -2.42
CA ALA A 102 6.10 8.90 -3.45
C ALA A 102 6.67 8.79 -4.88
N PRO A 103 8.00 8.73 -5.09
CA PRO A 103 8.58 8.55 -6.42
C PRO A 103 8.36 7.18 -7.06
N LEU A 104 8.01 6.15 -6.27
CA LEU A 104 8.00 4.75 -6.70
C LEU A 104 6.70 4.39 -7.43
N LYS A 105 6.57 4.79 -8.70
CA LYS A 105 5.35 4.62 -9.52
C LYS A 105 5.16 3.22 -10.12
N SER A 106 6.11 2.32 -9.90
CA SER A 106 6.04 0.89 -10.21
C SER A 106 6.38 0.08 -8.95
N TRP A 107 6.18 -1.24 -8.99
CA TRP A 107 6.53 -2.10 -7.86
C TRP A 107 8.03 -2.05 -7.59
N HIS A 108 8.38 -1.76 -6.33
CA HIS A 108 9.75 -1.76 -5.82
C HIS A 108 9.85 -2.52 -4.51
N ALA A 109 10.96 -3.22 -4.32
CA ALA A 109 11.34 -3.78 -3.04
C ALA A 109 11.95 -2.70 -2.14
N VAL A 110 11.32 -2.43 -1.00
CA VAL A 110 11.80 -1.46 -0.03
C VAL A 110 11.94 -2.07 1.36
N ARG A 111 13.00 -1.72 2.07
CA ARG A 111 13.13 -1.97 3.50
C ARG A 111 12.55 -0.80 4.25
N VAL A 112 11.50 -1.08 5.02
CA VAL A 112 10.85 -0.16 5.94
C VAL A 112 11.51 -0.31 7.31
N THR A 113 12.00 0.80 7.84
CA THR A 113 12.64 0.84 9.16
C THR A 113 12.06 1.96 9.99
N ARG A 114 12.25 1.86 11.31
CA ARG A 114 11.86 2.89 12.27
C ARG A 114 13.08 3.44 13.00
N ASP A 115 13.93 4.15 12.27
CA ASP A 115 15.22 4.62 12.79
C ASP A 115 15.20 6.06 13.32
N GLY A 116 15.95 6.29 14.41
CA GLY A 116 16.33 7.62 14.90
C GLY A 116 15.66 8.08 16.20
N PRO A 117 16.10 9.21 16.76
CA PRO A 117 15.69 9.69 18.10
C PRO A 117 14.20 10.04 18.22
N LYS A 118 13.54 10.34 17.09
CA LYS A 118 12.07 10.55 17.01
C LYS A 118 11.31 9.32 16.49
N ARG A 119 12.03 8.26 16.08
CA ARG A 119 11.51 7.01 15.49
C ARG A 119 10.46 7.19 14.37
N PRO A 120 10.67 8.09 13.37
CA PRO A 120 9.80 8.14 12.20
C PRO A 120 9.99 6.89 11.33
N TRP A 121 8.92 6.46 10.67
CA TRP A 121 9.02 5.41 9.65
C TRP A 121 9.71 5.95 8.40
N ARG A 122 10.64 5.17 7.84
CA ARG A 122 11.41 5.47 6.63
C ARG A 122 11.45 4.27 5.70
N ALA A 123 11.72 4.51 4.42
CA ALA A 123 11.92 3.46 3.43
C ALA A 123 13.24 3.64 2.68
N THR A 124 13.89 2.53 2.38
CA THR A 124 15.08 2.48 1.51
C THR A 124 14.90 1.35 0.50
N ILE A 125 15.27 1.58 -0.76
CA ILE A 125 15.24 0.51 -1.77
C ILE A 125 16.24 -0.56 -1.38
N VAL A 126 15.83 -1.83 -1.44
CA VAL A 126 16.71 -2.96 -1.11
C VAL A 126 17.79 -3.12 -2.19
N SER A 127 18.99 -3.59 -1.83
CA SER A 127 20.03 -3.93 -2.81
C SER A 127 19.57 -5.06 -3.74
N HIS A 128 20.12 -5.12 -4.95
CA HIS A 128 19.85 -6.23 -5.88
C HIS A 128 20.58 -7.52 -5.50
N ASP A 129 21.49 -7.46 -4.53
CA ASP A 129 22.32 -8.60 -4.11
C ASP A 129 21.75 -9.32 -2.87
N GLY A 130 22.15 -10.58 -2.70
CA GLY A 130 21.77 -11.41 -1.55
C GLY A 130 20.26 -11.66 -1.47
N ASP A 131 19.70 -11.57 -0.26
CA ASP A 131 18.25 -11.73 -0.02
C ASP A 131 17.41 -10.70 -0.78
N GLY A 132 17.99 -9.55 -1.14
CA GLY A 132 17.32 -8.52 -1.92
C GLY A 132 17.00 -8.95 -3.36
N ALA A 133 17.78 -9.86 -3.94
CA ALA A 133 17.58 -10.36 -5.31
C ALA A 133 16.21 -11.04 -5.48
N VAL A 134 15.74 -11.73 -4.44
CA VAL A 134 14.44 -12.42 -4.45
C VAL A 134 13.31 -11.39 -4.54
N TRP A 135 13.37 -10.34 -3.73
CA TRP A 135 12.37 -9.28 -3.71
C TRP A 135 12.34 -8.47 -5.01
N HIS A 136 13.49 -8.19 -5.60
CA HIS A 136 13.55 -7.53 -6.91
C HIS A 136 12.95 -8.39 -8.02
N ARG A 137 13.16 -9.70 -7.99
CA ARG A 137 12.53 -10.61 -8.95
C ARG A 137 11.01 -10.57 -8.84
N TRP A 138 10.46 -10.52 -7.62
CA TRP A 138 9.02 -10.43 -7.43
C TRP A 138 8.46 -9.08 -7.87
N ALA A 139 9.14 -7.98 -7.54
CA ALA A 139 8.78 -6.65 -8.04
C ALA A 139 8.73 -6.63 -9.58
N HIS A 140 9.70 -7.26 -10.24
CA HIS A 140 9.72 -7.37 -11.69
C HIS A 140 8.52 -8.16 -12.24
N VAL A 141 8.19 -9.32 -11.65
CA VAL A 141 7.02 -10.12 -12.06
C VAL A 141 5.72 -9.32 -11.94
N LEU A 142 5.53 -8.56 -10.85
CA LEU A 142 4.35 -7.72 -10.68
C LEU A 142 4.27 -6.63 -11.76
N ASN A 143 5.40 -5.97 -12.05
CA ASN A 143 5.46 -4.96 -13.10
C ASN A 143 5.17 -5.54 -14.50
N GLU A 144 5.65 -6.74 -14.81
CA GLU A 144 5.37 -7.42 -16.08
C GLU A 144 3.90 -7.84 -16.21
N ALA A 145 3.30 -8.32 -15.13
CA ALA A 145 1.88 -8.69 -15.08
C ALA A 145 0.99 -7.47 -15.38
N GLU A 146 1.32 -6.31 -14.83
CA GLU A 146 0.59 -5.06 -15.06
C GLU A 146 0.78 -4.49 -16.45
N ALA A 147 1.98 -4.62 -17.05
CA ALA A 147 2.22 -4.18 -18.42
C ALA A 147 1.46 -5.03 -19.46
N SER A 148 1.00 -6.23 -19.07
CA SER A 148 0.31 -7.19 -19.93
C SER A 148 -1.21 -7.18 -19.78
N ALA A 149 -1.76 -6.35 -18.88
CA ALA A 149 -3.18 -6.23 -18.56
C ALA A 149 -3.81 -5.00 -19.25
#